data_AF-A0A7Z8CWC4-F1
#
_entry.id   AF-A0A7Z8CWC4-F1
#
_cell.length_a   1.000
_cell.length_b   1.000
_cell.length_c   1.000
_cell.angle_alpha   90.00
_cell.angle_beta   90.00
_cell.angle_gamma   90.00
#
_symmetry.space_group_name_H-M   'P 1'
#
loop_
_entity.id
_entity.type
_entity.pdbx_description
1 polymer ?
#
loop_
_entity_poly.entity_id
_entity_poly.type
_entity_poly.pdbx_seq_one_letter_code
_entity_poly.pdbx_strand_id
1 'polypeptide(L)'
;MSIISENQKQVYTLNEIEKRKVVEHNSLITSIAKMQKTALKMFELAVSCIDTENPPKDNIIYLSKKELFSFFDVSSASKHTRFKEAIEYMQKQAFFQIKEEKNKGYEMTSIVPIPTVKWNSYNDDVMIQFNQFIMPYLINLKAEFTQYKISELKELNSKYSLILYRWLAMNYSQYEHYSVKGGRRAEQVEAYRNPSITVKELREITDTINEYTRFQSFENRVLKNAIEEINAHTSFNVSYEKVKKGRSIDSIVFHIEKKRRADDNSYKLEDTAFQVDKKQKEQSEAVLVKQAMESKYTRLLIENFLLSPLEMTDTALMAGLQKNVYPLYDELKELRGLNGVKDHLSYVASKQEAYSKRNVAKYLKKAIEQYLPTVKLQDLEQPERASVRGKGEIHE
;
A
#
# COMPACT_ATOMS: atom_id res chain seq x y z
N MET A 1 44.56 -23.90 7.38
CA MET A 1 43.22 -23.50 7.82
C MET A 1 42.93 -22.14 7.24
N SER A 2 42.16 -22.09 6.16
CA SER A 2 41.62 -20.82 5.65
C SER A 2 40.11 -20.88 5.88
N ILE A 3 39.68 -20.15 6.90
CA ILE A 3 38.27 -19.97 7.25
C ILE A 3 37.67 -19.10 6.15
N ILE A 4 36.98 -19.73 5.20
CA ILE A 4 36.08 -19.03 4.29
C ILE A 4 34.92 -18.56 5.16
N SER A 5 34.81 -17.25 5.34
CA SER A 5 33.69 -16.62 6.03
C SER A 5 32.38 -17.09 5.41
N GLU A 6 31.56 -17.78 6.19
CA GLU A 6 30.15 -18.01 5.88
C GLU A 6 29.46 -16.64 5.77
N ASN A 7 29.42 -16.09 4.56
CA ASN A 7 28.49 -15.02 4.24
C ASN A 7 27.09 -15.52 4.58
N GLN A 8 26.39 -14.79 5.45
CA GLN A 8 25.04 -15.07 5.91
C GLN A 8 24.14 -15.45 4.73
N LYS A 9 23.94 -16.76 4.53
CA LYS A 9 23.01 -17.29 3.54
C LYS A 9 21.60 -17.02 4.06
N GLN A 10 20.93 -16.01 3.51
CA GLN A 10 19.51 -15.78 3.74
C GLN A 10 18.74 -16.91 3.03
N VAL A 11 18.40 -17.96 3.77
CA VAL A 11 17.59 -19.09 3.27
C VAL A 11 16.13 -18.76 3.53
N TYR A 12 15.44 -18.28 2.51
CA TYR A 12 14.02 -17.95 2.61
C TYR A 12 13.16 -19.23 2.62
N THR A 13 12.15 -19.29 3.50
CA THR A 13 11.25 -20.45 3.65
C THR A 13 9.93 -20.28 2.88
N LEU A 14 9.22 -21.39 2.63
CA LEU A 14 7.99 -21.44 1.84
C LEU A 14 6.85 -20.54 2.35
N ASN A 15 6.75 -20.31 3.66
CA ASN A 15 5.75 -19.43 4.26
C ASN A 15 6.01 -17.93 4.00
N GLU A 16 7.16 -17.58 3.40
CA GLU A 16 7.52 -16.20 3.09
C GLU A 16 7.07 -15.77 1.69
N ILE A 17 6.85 -16.70 0.74
CA ILE A 17 6.43 -16.35 -0.64
C ILE A 17 5.11 -15.55 -0.61
N GLU A 18 4.18 -15.90 0.26
CA GLU A 18 2.89 -15.20 0.38
C GLU A 18 3.03 -13.73 0.82
N LYS A 19 4.09 -13.44 1.58
CA LYS A 19 4.40 -12.11 2.12
C LYS A 19 5.41 -11.35 1.25
N ARG A 20 6.18 -12.05 0.41
CA ARG A 20 7.20 -11.46 -0.46
C ARG A 20 6.57 -10.55 -1.50
N LYS A 21 7.29 -9.46 -1.76
CA LYS A 21 6.96 -8.48 -2.78
C LYS A 21 8.07 -8.44 -3.81
N VAL A 22 7.69 -8.24 -5.04
CA VAL A 22 8.62 -7.81 -6.09
C VAL A 22 8.65 -6.30 -6.06
N VAL A 23 9.85 -5.72 -6.24
CA VAL A 23 10.01 -4.28 -6.40
C VAL A 23 10.81 -4.00 -7.67
N GLU A 24 10.24 -3.20 -8.57
CA GLU A 24 10.85 -2.91 -9.86
C GLU A 24 10.60 -1.47 -10.27
N HIS A 25 11.53 -0.90 -11.04
CA HIS A 25 11.37 0.40 -11.66
C HIS A 25 10.27 0.37 -12.73
N ASN A 26 9.50 1.46 -12.83
CA ASN A 26 8.36 1.56 -13.75
C ASN A 26 8.77 1.38 -15.21
N SER A 27 9.96 1.88 -15.60
CA SER A 27 10.51 1.67 -16.95
C SER A 27 10.69 0.21 -17.33
N LEU A 28 10.97 -0.67 -16.36
CA LEU A 28 11.09 -2.11 -16.60
C LEU A 28 9.71 -2.75 -16.81
N ILE A 29 8.69 -2.28 -16.10
CA ILE A 29 7.30 -2.72 -16.27
C ILE A 29 6.75 -2.32 -17.64
N THR A 30 7.07 -1.10 -18.11
CA THR A 30 6.66 -0.61 -19.43
C THR A 30 7.55 -1.07 -20.58
N SER A 31 8.67 -1.73 -20.27
CA SER A 31 9.58 -2.27 -21.29
C SER A 31 8.96 -3.47 -22.01
N ILE A 32 9.46 -3.78 -23.22
CA ILE A 32 8.97 -4.95 -23.95
C ILE A 32 9.65 -6.20 -23.37
N ALA A 33 8.87 -7.01 -22.65
CA ALA A 33 9.31 -8.29 -22.14
C ALA A 33 9.22 -9.37 -23.24
N LYS A 34 10.35 -9.60 -23.93
CA LYS A 34 10.51 -10.66 -24.92
C LYS A 34 10.81 -11.97 -24.20
N MET A 35 9.84 -12.54 -23.51
CA MET A 35 9.98 -13.83 -22.82
C MET A 35 8.65 -14.56 -22.63
N GLN A 36 8.72 -15.88 -22.44
CA GLN A 36 7.55 -16.71 -22.13
C GLN A 36 7.12 -16.57 -20.66
N LYS A 37 5.91 -17.03 -20.33
CA LYS A 37 5.34 -16.95 -18.97
C LYS A 37 6.25 -17.50 -17.88
N THR A 38 6.91 -18.64 -18.12
CA THR A 38 7.74 -19.33 -17.14
C THR A 38 9.02 -18.53 -16.87
N ALA A 39 9.62 -17.99 -17.93
CA ALA A 39 10.77 -17.11 -17.86
C ALA A 39 10.45 -15.84 -17.08
N LEU A 40 9.31 -15.20 -17.36
CA LEU A 40 8.87 -14.01 -16.63
C LEU A 40 8.64 -14.34 -15.15
N LYS A 41 7.89 -15.39 -14.84
CA LYS A 41 7.68 -15.86 -13.46
C LYS A 41 8.98 -16.14 -12.71
N MET A 42 9.95 -16.76 -13.37
CA MET A 42 11.26 -17.05 -12.78
C MET A 42 12.03 -15.77 -12.49
N PHE A 43 12.01 -14.81 -13.42
CA PHE A 43 12.60 -13.50 -13.23
C PHE A 43 11.97 -12.78 -12.02
N GLU A 44 10.64 -12.68 -11.97
CA GLU A 44 9.90 -12.04 -10.88
C GLU A 44 10.17 -12.70 -9.51
N LEU A 45 10.23 -14.03 -9.47
CA LEU A 45 10.59 -14.76 -8.26
C LEU A 45 12.01 -14.45 -7.81
N ALA A 46 12.99 -14.42 -8.73
CA ALA A 46 14.36 -14.06 -8.41
C ALA A 46 14.45 -12.60 -7.91
N VAL A 47 13.71 -11.67 -8.53
CA VAL A 47 13.66 -10.26 -8.11
C VAL A 47 13.07 -10.16 -6.70
N SER A 48 12.08 -10.98 -6.34
CA SER A 48 11.50 -11.01 -5.00
C SER A 48 12.49 -11.43 -3.89
N CYS A 49 13.66 -11.94 -4.25
CA CYS A 49 14.72 -12.33 -3.31
C CYS A 49 15.80 -11.25 -3.13
N ILE A 50 15.72 -10.14 -3.86
CA ILE A 50 16.67 -9.03 -3.73
C ILE A 50 16.29 -8.22 -2.49
N ASP A 51 17.19 -8.15 -1.51
CA ASP A 51 17.13 -7.13 -0.47
C ASP A 51 17.59 -5.79 -1.08
N THR A 52 16.66 -4.85 -1.24
CA THR A 52 16.94 -3.56 -1.88
C THR A 52 17.69 -2.59 -0.97
N GLU A 53 17.65 -2.80 0.35
CA GLU A 53 18.43 -2.03 1.32
C GLU A 53 19.87 -2.54 1.39
N ASN A 54 20.07 -3.84 1.20
CA ASN A 54 21.40 -4.49 1.17
C ASN A 54 21.59 -5.32 -0.11
N PRO A 55 21.66 -4.69 -1.29
CA PRO A 55 21.73 -5.42 -2.55
C PRO A 55 23.01 -6.25 -2.67
N PRO A 56 22.94 -7.44 -3.31
CA PRO A 56 24.09 -8.32 -3.45
C PRO A 56 25.18 -7.67 -4.31
N LYS A 57 26.41 -7.56 -3.78
CA LYS A 57 27.53 -6.85 -4.43
C LYS A 57 27.96 -7.48 -5.76
N ASP A 58 27.76 -8.78 -5.92
CA ASP A 58 28.07 -9.58 -7.10
C ASP A 58 26.85 -9.83 -8.00
N ASN A 59 25.70 -9.22 -7.64
CA ASN A 59 24.40 -9.41 -8.27
C ASN A 59 23.91 -10.87 -8.21
N ILE A 60 24.36 -11.64 -7.23
CA ILE A 60 24.00 -13.05 -7.06
C ILE A 60 22.94 -13.22 -5.98
N ILE A 61 21.92 -14.01 -6.28
CA ILE A 61 20.95 -14.51 -5.31
C ILE A 61 20.91 -16.04 -5.35
N TYR A 62 20.44 -16.65 -4.26
CA TYR A 62 20.27 -18.08 -4.14
C TYR A 62 18.80 -18.40 -3.87
N LEU A 63 18.26 -19.34 -4.63
CA LEU A 63 16.92 -19.89 -4.47
C LEU A 63 17.01 -21.39 -4.17
N SER A 64 16.19 -21.89 -3.25
CA SER A 64 16.10 -23.33 -3.05
C SER A 64 15.29 -24.00 -4.16
N LYS A 65 15.65 -25.22 -4.60
CA LYS A 65 14.86 -25.95 -5.60
C LYS A 65 13.47 -26.27 -5.05
N LYS A 66 13.35 -26.51 -3.74
CA LYS A 66 12.06 -26.70 -3.07
C LYS A 66 11.13 -25.51 -3.29
N GLU A 67 11.65 -24.30 -3.11
CA GLU A 67 10.88 -23.08 -3.33
C GLU A 67 10.47 -22.92 -4.80
N LEU A 68 11.41 -23.14 -5.72
CA LEU A 68 11.17 -23.09 -7.15
C LEU A 68 10.06 -24.07 -7.58
N PHE A 69 10.16 -25.33 -7.16
CA PHE A 69 9.16 -26.34 -7.53
C PHE A 69 7.78 -26.04 -6.95
N SER A 70 7.71 -25.48 -5.74
CA SER A 70 6.45 -25.02 -5.14
C SER A 70 5.86 -23.82 -5.90
N PHE A 71 6.70 -22.88 -6.33
CA PHE A 71 6.27 -21.70 -7.08
C PHE A 71 5.66 -22.06 -8.44
N PHE A 72 6.23 -23.06 -9.11
CA PHE A 72 5.75 -23.53 -10.42
C PHE A 72 4.74 -24.70 -10.35
N ASP A 73 4.31 -25.10 -9.15
CA ASP A 73 3.41 -26.23 -8.89
C ASP A 73 3.81 -27.53 -9.64
N VAL A 74 5.11 -27.81 -9.66
CA VAL A 74 5.61 -28.98 -10.37
C VAL A 74 5.58 -30.18 -9.42
N SER A 75 4.74 -31.18 -9.68
CA SER A 75 4.49 -32.36 -8.80
C SER A 75 5.10 -33.70 -9.29
N SER A 76 5.62 -33.80 -10.52
CA SER A 76 6.10 -35.08 -11.10
C SER A 76 7.56 -35.53 -10.84
N ALA A 77 7.87 -36.81 -11.06
CA ALA A 77 9.23 -37.37 -11.03
C ALA A 77 10.20 -36.76 -12.09
N SER A 78 9.67 -36.06 -13.11
CA SER A 78 10.46 -35.42 -14.19
C SER A 78 10.72 -33.92 -13.96
N LYS A 79 10.44 -33.40 -12.76
CA LYS A 79 10.63 -31.99 -12.36
C LYS A 79 11.99 -31.42 -12.73
N HIS A 80 13.07 -32.12 -12.40
CA HIS A 80 14.42 -31.59 -12.54
C HIS A 80 14.80 -31.37 -14.01
N THR A 81 14.48 -32.30 -14.91
CA THR A 81 14.75 -32.18 -16.35
C THR A 81 13.93 -31.05 -16.97
N ARG A 82 12.62 -30.99 -16.68
CA ARG A 82 11.74 -29.95 -17.22
C ARG A 82 12.10 -28.57 -16.70
N PHE A 83 12.49 -28.47 -15.44
CA PHE A 83 12.99 -27.22 -14.85
C PHE A 83 14.30 -26.79 -15.53
N LYS A 84 15.23 -27.72 -15.74
CA LYS A 84 16.48 -27.45 -16.46
C LYS A 84 16.21 -26.89 -17.86
N GLU A 85 15.37 -27.55 -18.63
CA GLU A 85 14.99 -27.11 -19.97
C GLU A 85 14.32 -25.73 -19.95
N ALA A 86 13.43 -25.48 -18.97
CA ALA A 86 12.77 -24.19 -18.82
C ALA A 86 13.74 -23.05 -18.53
N ILE A 87 14.76 -23.28 -17.71
CA ILE A 87 15.80 -22.27 -17.41
C ILE A 87 16.73 -22.07 -18.60
N GLU A 88 17.19 -23.13 -19.26
CA GLU A 88 18.01 -22.99 -20.47
C GLU A 88 17.26 -22.24 -21.57
N TYR A 89 15.97 -22.53 -21.75
CA TYR A 89 15.10 -21.84 -22.69
C TYR A 89 14.88 -20.38 -22.30
N MET A 90 14.66 -20.10 -21.01
CA MET A 90 14.59 -18.75 -20.46
C MET A 90 15.85 -17.97 -20.81
N GLN A 91 17.05 -18.46 -20.51
CA GLN A 91 18.29 -17.71 -20.76
C GLN A 91 18.53 -17.40 -22.23
N LYS A 92 18.13 -18.30 -23.15
CA LYS A 92 18.32 -18.12 -24.59
C LYS A 92 17.37 -17.11 -25.21
N GLN A 93 16.18 -16.93 -24.63
CA GLN A 93 15.12 -16.18 -25.27
C GLN A 93 14.61 -14.99 -24.46
N ALA A 94 14.94 -14.89 -23.17
CA ALA A 94 14.44 -13.83 -22.30
C ALA A 94 15.34 -12.60 -22.35
N PHE A 95 14.80 -11.51 -22.86
CA PHE A 95 15.41 -10.19 -22.77
C PHE A 95 14.35 -9.10 -22.61
N PHE A 96 14.77 -7.98 -22.04
CA PHE A 96 13.99 -6.75 -21.99
C PHE A 96 14.49 -5.79 -23.05
N GLN A 97 13.57 -5.14 -23.77
CA GLN A 97 13.90 -3.99 -24.62
C GLN A 97 13.44 -2.72 -23.92
N ILE A 98 14.42 -1.96 -23.41
CA ILE A 98 14.20 -0.70 -22.71
C ILE A 98 14.42 0.44 -23.71
N LYS A 99 13.41 1.29 -23.84
CA LYS A 99 13.44 2.48 -24.68
C LYS A 99 13.61 3.71 -23.79
N GLU A 100 14.69 4.45 -23.99
CA GLU A 100 14.95 5.71 -23.29
C GLU A 100 14.86 6.87 -24.28
N GLU A 101 14.09 7.91 -23.95
CA GLU A 101 14.10 9.15 -24.73
C GLU A 101 15.36 9.98 -24.42
N LYS A 102 16.00 10.48 -25.48
CA LYS A 102 17.19 11.35 -25.41
C LYS A 102 16.90 12.60 -26.24
N ASN A 103 17.68 13.67 -26.03
CA ASN A 103 17.50 14.97 -26.69
C ASN A 103 17.40 14.92 -28.24
N LYS A 104 17.91 13.87 -28.90
CA LYS A 104 17.90 13.70 -30.36
C LYS A 104 17.07 12.51 -30.86
N GLY A 105 16.28 11.84 -30.01
CA GLY A 105 15.51 10.66 -30.41
C GLY A 105 15.33 9.67 -29.26
N TYR A 106 15.46 8.38 -29.55
CA TYR A 106 15.42 7.33 -28.54
C TYR A 106 16.62 6.39 -28.65
N GLU A 107 17.03 5.85 -27.51
CA GLU A 107 18.01 4.77 -27.40
C GLU A 107 17.28 3.49 -27.01
N MET A 108 17.58 2.39 -27.70
CA MET A 108 16.98 1.08 -27.43
C MET A 108 18.06 0.15 -26.90
N THR A 109 17.90 -0.28 -25.65
CA THR A 109 18.82 -1.20 -24.99
C THR A 109 18.16 -2.56 -24.85
N SER A 110 18.83 -3.61 -25.32
CA SER A 110 18.40 -5.00 -25.13
C SER A 110 19.21 -5.63 -24.00
N ILE A 111 18.54 -6.06 -22.93
CA ILE A 111 19.18 -6.60 -21.73
C ILE A 111 18.71 -8.03 -21.50
N VAL A 112 19.63 -8.98 -21.49
CA VAL A 112 19.38 -10.33 -20.96
C VAL A 112 19.46 -10.23 -19.43
N PRO A 113 18.34 -10.41 -18.68
CA PRO A 113 18.29 -10.07 -17.26
C PRO A 113 19.05 -11.07 -16.38
N ILE A 114 19.05 -12.36 -16.75
CA ILE A 114 19.67 -13.45 -15.98
C ILE A 114 20.69 -14.15 -16.88
N PRO A 115 21.92 -13.60 -17.02
CA PRO A 115 22.94 -14.17 -17.88
C PRO A 115 23.51 -15.49 -17.35
N THR A 116 23.44 -15.75 -16.04
CA THR A 116 24.04 -16.96 -15.46
C THR A 116 23.12 -17.57 -14.41
N VAL A 117 22.84 -18.87 -14.57
CA VAL A 117 22.19 -19.71 -13.57
C VAL A 117 23.09 -20.92 -13.33
N LYS A 118 23.35 -21.25 -12.07
CA LYS A 118 24.05 -22.50 -11.69
C LYS A 118 23.16 -23.28 -10.74
N TRP A 119 22.91 -24.53 -11.07
CA TRP A 119 22.44 -25.54 -10.13
C TRP A 119 23.42 -26.71 -10.15
N ASN A 120 23.34 -27.56 -9.15
CA ASN A 120 24.06 -28.83 -9.14
C ASN A 120 23.15 -29.95 -8.62
N SER A 121 23.64 -31.19 -8.62
CA SER A 121 22.90 -32.35 -8.11
C SER A 121 23.08 -32.58 -6.61
N TYR A 122 24.07 -31.95 -5.98
CA TYR A 122 24.54 -32.29 -4.63
C TYR A 122 24.04 -31.36 -3.51
N ASN A 123 23.54 -30.17 -3.84
CA ASN A 123 22.89 -29.26 -2.89
C ASN A 123 21.55 -28.75 -3.44
N ASP A 124 20.75 -28.09 -2.60
CA ASP A 124 19.42 -27.59 -2.95
C ASP A 124 19.44 -26.17 -3.55
N ASP A 125 20.63 -25.59 -3.74
CA ASP A 125 20.78 -24.19 -4.11
C ASP A 125 20.81 -24.01 -5.64
N VAL A 126 20.00 -23.06 -6.12
CA VAL A 126 20.06 -22.51 -7.48
C VAL A 126 20.61 -21.10 -7.38
N MET A 127 21.83 -20.91 -7.84
CA MET A 127 22.48 -19.60 -7.94
C MET A 127 21.98 -18.89 -9.20
N ILE A 128 21.54 -17.65 -9.04
CA ILE A 128 21.11 -16.78 -10.13
C ILE A 128 21.94 -15.52 -10.06
N GLN A 129 22.58 -15.15 -11.17
CA GLN A 129 23.27 -13.88 -11.29
C GLN A 129 22.46 -12.96 -12.21
N PHE A 130 22.08 -11.81 -11.69
CA PHE A 130 21.49 -10.74 -12.48
C PHE A 130 22.55 -10.01 -13.30
N ASN A 131 22.13 -9.53 -14.47
CA ASN A 131 22.94 -8.65 -15.29
C ASN A 131 23.19 -7.32 -14.57
N GLN A 132 24.43 -6.85 -14.54
CA GLN A 132 24.74 -5.55 -13.96
C GLN A 132 23.93 -4.39 -14.56
N PHE A 133 23.47 -4.51 -15.82
CA PHE A 133 22.64 -3.49 -16.48
C PHE A 133 21.16 -3.58 -16.09
N ILE A 134 20.67 -4.72 -15.60
CA ILE A 134 19.29 -4.82 -15.10
C ILE A 134 19.17 -4.36 -13.64
N MET A 135 20.24 -4.54 -12.84
CA MET A 135 20.23 -4.24 -11.40
C MET A 135 19.77 -2.83 -11.03
N PRO A 136 20.15 -1.74 -11.74
CA PRO A 136 19.64 -0.40 -11.44
C PRO A 136 18.11 -0.30 -11.45
N TYR A 137 17.43 -1.10 -12.28
CA TYR A 137 15.97 -1.15 -12.34
C TYR A 137 15.34 -1.97 -11.21
N LEU A 138 16.13 -2.70 -10.43
CA LEU A 138 15.68 -3.59 -9.36
C LEU A 138 16.03 -3.04 -7.97
N ILE A 139 17.08 -2.22 -7.85
CA ILE A 139 17.58 -1.72 -6.55
C ILE A 139 17.51 -0.20 -6.39
N ASN A 140 17.56 0.58 -7.48
CA ASN A 140 17.60 2.05 -7.39
C ASN A 140 16.18 2.63 -7.33
N LEU A 141 15.50 2.33 -6.23
CA LEU A 141 14.07 2.56 -6.03
C LEU A 141 13.75 3.99 -5.58
N LYS A 142 14.12 4.99 -6.40
CA LYS A 142 13.74 6.39 -6.17
C LYS A 142 12.22 6.60 -6.40
N ALA A 143 11.77 7.73 -6.93
CA ALA A 143 10.33 8.05 -6.98
C ALA A 143 9.49 7.19 -7.97
N GLU A 144 10.08 6.24 -8.70
CA GLU A 144 9.44 5.53 -9.82
C GLU A 144 9.57 4.01 -9.74
N PHE A 145 9.10 3.40 -8.66
CA PHE A 145 9.00 1.95 -8.53
C PHE A 145 7.56 1.50 -8.28
N THR A 146 7.34 0.21 -8.55
CA THR A 146 6.11 -0.49 -8.28
C THR A 146 6.38 -1.68 -7.39
N GLN A 147 5.44 -1.97 -6.48
CA GLN A 147 5.47 -3.15 -5.64
C GLN A 147 4.21 -3.97 -5.87
N TYR A 148 4.36 -5.29 -6.00
CA TYR A 148 3.25 -6.23 -6.04
C TYR A 148 3.62 -7.55 -5.37
N LYS A 149 2.62 -8.33 -4.96
CA LYS A 149 2.83 -9.60 -4.27
C LYS A 149 3.18 -10.70 -5.27
N ILE A 150 4.27 -11.41 -5.01
CA ILE A 150 4.70 -12.52 -5.88
C ILE A 150 3.69 -13.68 -5.87
N SER A 151 2.94 -13.84 -4.77
CA SER A 151 1.84 -14.80 -4.65
C SER A 151 0.70 -14.54 -5.62
N GLU A 152 0.39 -13.29 -5.96
CA GLU A 152 -0.66 -12.98 -6.94
C GLU A 152 -0.18 -13.28 -8.38
N LEU A 153 1.08 -13.00 -8.69
CA LEU A 153 1.69 -13.39 -9.96
C LEU A 153 1.76 -14.92 -10.14
N LYS A 154 2.00 -15.65 -9.05
CA LYS A 154 2.08 -17.13 -9.06
C LYS A 154 0.83 -17.75 -9.68
N GLU A 155 -0.35 -17.21 -9.38
CA GLU A 155 -1.64 -17.75 -9.81
C GLU A 155 -1.97 -17.43 -11.29
N LEU A 156 -1.30 -16.45 -11.90
CA LEU A 156 -1.56 -16.05 -13.29
C LEU A 156 -0.85 -16.96 -14.30
N ASN A 157 -1.57 -17.58 -15.22
CA ASN A 157 -1.06 -18.56 -16.18
C ASN A 157 -0.88 -18.04 -17.61
N SER A 158 -1.48 -16.90 -17.96
CA SER A 158 -1.23 -16.24 -19.25
C SER A 158 -0.09 -15.22 -19.16
N LYS A 159 0.80 -15.22 -20.17
CA LYS A 159 1.84 -14.19 -20.35
C LYS A 159 1.22 -12.79 -20.33
N TYR A 160 0.09 -12.62 -20.99
CA TYR A 160 -0.58 -11.33 -21.11
C TYR A 160 -1.15 -10.87 -19.77
N SER A 161 -1.64 -11.80 -18.94
CA SER A 161 -2.09 -11.50 -17.57
C SER A 161 -0.96 -11.00 -16.70
N LEU A 162 0.22 -11.64 -16.76
CA LEU A 162 1.40 -11.20 -16.02
C LEU A 162 1.79 -9.76 -16.41
N ILE A 163 1.87 -9.48 -17.71
CA ILE A 163 2.24 -8.16 -18.24
C ILE A 163 1.21 -7.09 -17.84
N LEU A 164 -0.08 -7.37 -18.07
CA LEU A 164 -1.15 -6.41 -17.73
C LEU A 164 -1.28 -6.21 -16.23
N TYR A 165 -1.16 -7.26 -15.42
CA TYR A 165 -1.19 -7.12 -13.97
C TYR A 165 -0.08 -6.20 -13.46
N ARG A 166 1.15 -6.36 -13.94
CA ARG A 166 2.28 -5.49 -13.58
C ARG A 166 2.02 -4.03 -13.97
N TRP A 167 1.53 -3.81 -15.18
CA TRP A 167 1.20 -2.47 -15.67
C TRP A 167 0.03 -1.82 -14.89
N LEU A 168 -1.01 -2.59 -14.57
CA LEU A 168 -2.14 -2.13 -13.76
C LEU A 168 -1.71 -1.84 -12.31
N ALA A 169 -0.87 -2.69 -11.72
CA ALA A 169 -0.30 -2.48 -10.40
C ALA A 169 0.55 -1.20 -10.34
N MET A 170 1.33 -0.93 -11.39
CA MET A 170 2.12 0.30 -11.53
C MET A 170 1.23 1.55 -11.56
N ASN A 171 0.12 1.52 -12.29
CA ASN A 171 -0.79 2.66 -12.30
C ASN A 171 -1.51 2.82 -10.96
N TYR A 172 -2.01 1.72 -10.39
CA TYR A 172 -2.76 1.76 -9.13
C TYR A 172 -1.90 2.16 -7.93
N SER A 173 -0.62 1.77 -7.89
CA SER A 173 0.32 2.19 -6.84
C SER A 173 0.50 3.71 -6.82
N GLN A 174 0.53 4.34 -7.99
CA GLN A 174 0.55 5.80 -8.13
C GLN A 174 -0.76 6.40 -7.63
N TYR A 175 -1.91 5.82 -7.97
CA TYR A 175 -3.19 6.26 -7.41
C TYR A 175 -3.17 6.26 -5.88
N GLU A 176 -2.76 5.16 -5.24
CA GLU A 176 -2.68 5.05 -3.77
C GLU A 176 -1.72 6.10 -3.19
N HIS A 177 -0.54 6.30 -3.78
CA HIS A 177 0.45 7.26 -3.31
C HIS A 177 -0.07 8.70 -3.32
N TYR A 178 -0.58 9.15 -4.47
CA TYR A 178 -0.98 10.55 -4.66
C TYR A 178 -2.36 10.86 -4.07
N SER A 179 -3.21 9.85 -3.84
CA SER A 179 -4.45 10.02 -3.08
C SER A 179 -4.20 10.37 -1.61
N VAL A 180 -3.12 9.86 -1.01
CA VAL A 180 -2.78 10.12 0.40
C VAL A 180 -1.85 11.33 0.54
N LYS A 181 -0.80 11.41 -0.28
CA LYS A 181 0.24 12.43 -0.17
C LYS A 181 -0.20 13.80 -0.72
N GLY A 182 -1.16 13.82 -1.64
CA GLY A 182 -1.55 15.02 -2.38
C GLY A 182 -0.50 15.47 -3.41
N GLY A 183 -0.58 16.73 -3.86
CA GLY A 183 0.38 17.31 -4.82
C GLY A 183 0.01 17.14 -6.31
N ARG A 184 -1.15 16.55 -6.61
CA ARG A 184 -1.70 16.44 -7.97
C ARG A 184 -3.16 16.88 -8.00
N ARG A 185 -3.64 17.31 -9.16
CA ARG A 185 -5.07 17.60 -9.37
C ARG A 185 -5.89 16.31 -9.27
N ALA A 186 -7.13 16.40 -8.78
CA ALA A 186 -8.01 15.24 -8.63
C ALA A 186 -8.14 14.41 -9.93
N GLU A 187 -8.27 15.08 -11.08
CA GLU A 187 -8.31 14.44 -12.40
C GLU A 187 -7.04 13.63 -12.71
N GLN A 188 -5.87 14.12 -12.31
CA GLN A 188 -4.60 13.42 -12.54
C GLN A 188 -4.47 12.21 -11.62
N VAL A 189 -4.98 12.30 -10.40
CA VAL A 189 -5.02 11.15 -9.48
C VAL A 189 -5.96 10.08 -10.02
N GLU A 190 -7.17 10.48 -10.45
CA GLU A 190 -8.17 9.56 -10.98
C GLU A 190 -7.73 8.90 -12.30
N ALA A 191 -6.90 9.57 -13.09
CA ALA A 191 -6.28 8.97 -14.29
C ALA A 191 -5.35 7.77 -13.96
N TYR A 192 -4.75 7.71 -12.77
CA TYR A 192 -3.99 6.54 -12.33
C TYR A 192 -4.89 5.37 -11.92
N ARG A 193 -6.10 5.68 -11.41
CA ARG A 193 -7.11 4.65 -11.13
C ARG A 193 -7.77 4.13 -12.41
N ASN A 194 -7.89 5.01 -13.40
CA ASN A 194 -8.49 4.71 -14.69
C ASN A 194 -7.51 4.93 -15.85
N PRO A 195 -6.42 4.16 -15.94
CA PRO A 195 -5.36 4.45 -16.89
C PRO A 195 -5.81 4.12 -18.31
N SER A 196 -5.48 5.03 -19.24
CA SER A 196 -5.71 4.86 -20.68
C SER A 196 -4.42 4.43 -21.37
N ILE A 197 -4.51 3.49 -22.29
CA ILE A 197 -3.39 3.06 -23.15
C ILE A 197 -3.88 2.87 -24.58
N THR A 198 -3.09 3.33 -25.55
CA THR A 198 -3.45 3.13 -26.96
C THR A 198 -3.37 1.66 -27.33
N VAL A 199 -4.18 1.20 -28.30
CA VAL A 199 -4.10 -0.18 -28.81
C VAL A 199 -2.70 -0.48 -29.36
N LYS A 200 -1.99 0.54 -29.87
CA LYS A 200 -0.62 0.42 -30.35
C LYS A 200 0.35 0.09 -29.19
N GLU A 201 0.39 0.92 -28.16
CA GLU A 201 1.27 0.72 -27.00
C GLU A 201 0.93 -0.58 -26.27
N LEU A 202 -0.36 -0.90 -26.14
CA LEU A 202 -0.82 -2.14 -25.53
C LEU A 202 -0.27 -3.36 -26.27
N ARG A 203 -0.26 -3.33 -27.60
CA ARG A 203 0.36 -4.38 -28.43
C ARG A 203 1.88 -4.41 -28.35
N GLU A 204 2.52 -3.28 -28.13
CA GLU A 204 3.97 -3.20 -27.92
C GLU A 204 4.36 -3.89 -26.61
N ILE A 205 3.71 -3.55 -25.49
CA ILE A 205 4.04 -4.13 -24.17
C ILE A 205 3.67 -5.62 -24.08
N THR A 206 2.59 -6.06 -24.75
CA THR A 206 2.22 -7.49 -24.77
C THR A 206 2.99 -8.31 -25.80
N ASP A 207 3.83 -7.64 -26.61
CA ASP A 207 4.53 -8.23 -27.75
C ASP A 207 3.60 -8.94 -28.75
N THR A 208 2.56 -8.23 -29.18
CA THR A 208 1.54 -8.74 -30.11
C THR A 208 1.30 -7.78 -31.28
N ILE A 209 2.35 -7.05 -31.69
CA ILE A 209 2.27 -6.11 -32.83
C ILE A 209 1.89 -6.88 -34.11
N ASN A 210 2.53 -8.03 -34.32
CA ASN A 210 2.34 -8.88 -35.49
C ASN A 210 1.37 -10.06 -35.23
N GLU A 211 0.85 -10.17 -34.01
CA GLU A 211 -0.09 -11.22 -33.60
C GLU A 211 -1.51 -10.69 -33.49
N TYR A 212 -2.50 -11.57 -33.67
CA TYR A 212 -3.93 -11.22 -33.52
C TYR A 212 -4.30 -9.90 -34.25
N THR A 213 -3.96 -9.82 -35.54
CA THR A 213 -4.08 -8.60 -36.35
C THR A 213 -5.48 -7.98 -36.29
N ARG A 214 -6.52 -8.81 -36.25
CA ARG A 214 -7.90 -8.38 -36.00
C ARG A 214 -8.08 -8.00 -34.53
N PHE A 215 -8.62 -6.80 -34.28
CA PHE A 215 -8.87 -6.32 -32.92
C PHE A 215 -9.71 -7.29 -32.08
N GLN A 216 -10.76 -7.91 -32.65
CA GLN A 216 -11.56 -8.90 -31.94
C GLN A 216 -10.75 -10.10 -31.45
N SER A 217 -9.80 -10.59 -32.25
CA SER A 217 -8.90 -11.68 -31.85
C SER A 217 -7.96 -11.25 -30.73
N PHE A 218 -7.45 -10.02 -30.80
CA PHE A 218 -6.60 -9.43 -29.78
C PHE A 218 -7.38 -9.22 -28.47
N GLU A 219 -8.57 -8.63 -28.55
CA GLU A 219 -9.46 -8.43 -27.41
C GLU A 219 -9.75 -9.76 -26.70
N ASN A 220 -10.15 -10.80 -27.44
CA ASN A 220 -10.47 -12.08 -26.83
C ASN A 220 -9.25 -12.80 -26.24
N ARG A 221 -8.12 -12.86 -26.97
CA ARG A 221 -6.97 -13.69 -26.59
C ARG A 221 -6.00 -13.01 -25.63
N VAL A 222 -5.94 -11.68 -25.66
CA VAL A 222 -5.01 -10.88 -24.87
C VAL A 222 -5.76 -10.18 -23.74
N LEU A 223 -6.75 -9.34 -24.05
CA LEU A 223 -7.38 -8.48 -23.03
C LEU A 223 -8.36 -9.24 -22.15
N LYS A 224 -9.42 -9.80 -22.74
CA LYS A 224 -10.52 -10.42 -21.99
C LYS A 224 -10.01 -11.58 -21.14
N ASN A 225 -9.26 -12.50 -21.73
CA ASN A 225 -8.64 -13.62 -21.01
C ASN A 225 -7.76 -13.14 -19.84
N ALA A 226 -6.97 -12.08 -20.05
CA ALA A 226 -6.09 -11.58 -19.00
C ALA A 226 -6.85 -10.89 -17.86
N ILE A 227 -7.86 -10.08 -18.20
CA ILE A 227 -8.68 -9.40 -17.20
C ILE A 227 -9.52 -10.41 -16.40
N GLU A 228 -10.06 -11.45 -17.04
CA GLU A 228 -10.76 -12.55 -16.33
C GLU A 228 -9.84 -13.25 -15.33
N GLU A 229 -8.60 -13.56 -15.74
CA GLU A 229 -7.63 -14.21 -14.87
C GLU A 229 -7.18 -13.30 -13.72
N ILE A 230 -6.91 -12.03 -13.99
CA ILE A 230 -6.56 -11.02 -12.96
C ILE A 230 -7.70 -10.88 -11.95
N ASN A 231 -8.94 -10.79 -12.42
CA ASN A 231 -10.13 -10.69 -11.59
C ASN A 231 -10.40 -11.96 -10.78
N ALA A 232 -9.99 -13.13 -11.24
CA ALA A 232 -10.14 -14.37 -10.49
C ALA A 232 -9.08 -14.50 -9.39
N HIS A 233 -7.82 -14.18 -9.71
CA HIS A 233 -6.68 -14.65 -8.93
C HIS A 233 -5.90 -13.55 -8.17
N THR A 234 -6.20 -12.27 -8.38
CA THR A 234 -5.45 -11.17 -7.75
C THR A 234 -6.29 -10.34 -6.80
N SER A 235 -5.69 -9.31 -6.20
CA SER A 235 -6.38 -8.34 -5.35
C SER A 235 -7.18 -7.30 -6.13
N PHE A 236 -7.06 -7.27 -7.45
CA PHE A 236 -7.78 -6.31 -8.29
C PHE A 236 -9.09 -6.87 -8.85
N ASN A 237 -10.06 -5.98 -8.96
CA ASN A 237 -11.18 -6.04 -9.88
C ASN A 237 -10.93 -4.98 -10.96
N VAL A 238 -10.92 -5.42 -12.21
CA VAL A 238 -10.58 -4.61 -13.36
C VAL A 238 -11.67 -4.77 -14.40
N SER A 239 -12.19 -3.66 -14.88
CA SER A 239 -12.99 -3.59 -16.10
C SER A 239 -12.30 -2.68 -17.11
N TYR A 240 -12.79 -2.67 -18.35
CA TYR A 240 -12.26 -1.78 -19.37
C TYR A 240 -13.35 -1.31 -20.32
N GLU A 241 -13.14 -0.12 -20.89
CA GLU A 241 -13.93 0.42 -21.99
C GLU A 241 -13.05 0.68 -23.22
N LYS A 242 -13.70 0.77 -24.38
CA LYS A 242 -13.04 0.94 -25.68
C LYS A 242 -13.33 2.34 -26.22
N VAL A 243 -12.28 3.13 -26.37
CA VAL A 243 -12.37 4.47 -26.97
C VAL A 243 -12.21 4.33 -28.49
N LYS A 244 -13.22 4.78 -29.24
CA LYS A 244 -13.22 4.71 -30.70
C LYS A 244 -12.71 6.00 -31.31
N LYS A 245 -11.99 5.86 -32.43
CA LYS A 245 -11.67 6.96 -33.33
C LYS A 245 -12.14 6.57 -34.73
N GLY A 246 -13.31 7.08 -35.12
CA GLY A 246 -14.03 6.62 -36.30
C GLY A 246 -14.46 5.16 -36.15
N ARG A 247 -14.03 4.29 -37.08
CA ARG A 247 -14.39 2.86 -37.09
C ARG A 247 -13.45 1.97 -36.27
N SER A 248 -12.24 2.45 -35.97
CA SER A 248 -11.22 1.70 -35.23
C SER A 248 -11.29 1.99 -33.73
N ILE A 249 -10.90 0.99 -32.93
CA ILE A 249 -10.60 1.21 -31.50
C ILE A 249 -9.22 1.85 -31.42
N ASP A 250 -9.15 3.01 -30.78
CA ASP A 250 -7.93 3.80 -30.63
C ASP A 250 -7.22 3.46 -29.32
N SER A 251 -7.97 3.46 -28.22
CA SER A 251 -7.44 3.31 -26.87
C SER A 251 -8.35 2.45 -25.99
N ILE A 252 -7.77 1.88 -24.94
CA ILE A 252 -8.46 1.12 -23.89
C ILE A 252 -8.29 1.91 -22.58
N VAL A 253 -9.41 2.17 -21.90
CA VAL A 253 -9.40 2.75 -20.56
C VAL A 253 -9.74 1.63 -19.59
N PHE A 254 -8.83 1.35 -18.66
CA PHE A 254 -9.09 0.39 -17.59
C PHE A 254 -9.73 1.10 -16.40
N HIS A 255 -10.48 0.37 -15.60
CA HIS A 255 -10.99 0.84 -14.31
C HIS A 255 -10.56 -0.14 -13.24
N ILE A 256 -9.74 0.32 -12.30
CA ILE A 256 -9.10 -0.54 -11.30
C ILE A 256 -9.74 -0.30 -9.93
N GLU A 257 -10.16 -1.39 -9.31
CA GLU A 257 -10.63 -1.41 -7.93
C GLU A 257 -9.90 -2.50 -7.14
N LYS A 258 -9.60 -2.22 -5.87
CA LYS A 258 -9.04 -3.22 -4.97
C LYS A 258 -10.17 -3.97 -4.29
N LYS A 259 -10.17 -5.30 -4.37
CA LYS A 259 -11.10 -6.14 -3.64
C LYS A 259 -10.96 -5.85 -2.15
N ARG A 260 -12.08 -5.66 -1.47
CA ARG A 260 -12.11 -5.67 0.00
C ARG A 260 -11.78 -7.08 0.47
N ARG A 261 -10.50 -7.36 0.70
CA ARG A 261 -10.10 -8.48 1.54
C ARG A 261 -10.27 -8.01 2.98
N ALA A 262 -10.89 -8.80 3.84
CA ALA A 262 -10.62 -8.67 5.27
C ALA A 262 -9.11 -8.76 5.38
N ASP A 263 -8.44 -7.76 5.95
CA ASP A 263 -6.99 -7.79 6.13
C ASP A 263 -6.67 -9.12 6.78
N ASP A 264 -5.98 -10.00 6.04
CA ASP A 264 -5.46 -11.22 6.60
C ASP A 264 -4.30 -10.80 7.52
N ASN A 265 -4.68 -10.38 8.74
CA ASN A 265 -3.78 -9.96 9.80
C ASN A 265 -3.13 -11.19 10.47
N SER A 266 -3.26 -12.40 9.89
CA SER A 266 -2.60 -13.62 10.40
C SER A 266 -1.11 -13.40 10.65
N TYR A 267 -0.43 -12.66 9.77
CA TYR A 267 1.00 -12.36 9.93
C TYR A 267 1.33 -11.33 11.02
N LYS A 268 0.35 -10.52 11.47
CA LYS A 268 0.54 -9.56 12.59
C LYS A 268 0.30 -10.21 13.96
N LEU A 269 -0.29 -11.40 14.00
CA LEU A 269 -0.48 -12.13 15.27
C LEU A 269 0.84 -12.71 15.80
N GLU A 270 1.79 -13.02 14.92
CA GLU A 270 3.10 -13.60 15.27
C GLU A 270 4.25 -12.58 15.38
N ASP A 271 4.02 -11.32 14.99
CA ASP A 271 5.04 -10.26 15.10
C ASP A 271 5.12 -9.71 16.53
N THR A 272 6.21 -10.03 17.23
CA THR A 272 6.50 -9.59 18.60
C THR A 272 6.53 -8.07 18.76
N ALA A 273 6.97 -7.32 17.74
CA ALA A 273 7.01 -5.86 17.81
C ALA A 273 5.58 -5.27 17.75
N PHE A 274 4.73 -5.83 16.89
CA PHE A 274 3.34 -5.43 16.79
C PHE A 274 2.53 -5.79 18.06
N GLN A 275 2.80 -6.93 18.70
CA GLN A 275 2.14 -7.30 19.95
C GLN A 275 2.55 -6.39 21.12
N VAL A 276 3.81 -5.96 21.16
CA VAL A 276 4.31 -5.00 22.16
C VAL A 276 3.70 -3.63 21.93
N ASP A 277 3.70 -3.13 20.68
CA ASP A 277 3.07 -1.85 20.33
C ASP A 277 1.56 -1.86 20.57
N LYS A 278 0.87 -2.97 20.25
CA LYS A 278 -0.56 -3.13 20.51
C LYS A 278 -0.85 -3.14 22.00
N LYS A 279 -0.08 -3.88 22.81
CA LYS A 279 -0.23 -3.87 24.28
C LYS A 279 0.08 -2.51 24.88
N GLN A 280 1.10 -1.80 24.39
CA GLN A 280 1.41 -0.43 24.84
C GLN A 280 0.31 0.56 24.44
N LYS A 281 -0.25 0.41 23.25
CA LYS A 281 -1.37 1.23 22.78
C LYS A 281 -2.66 0.94 23.57
N GLU A 282 -2.98 -0.32 23.84
CA GLU A 282 -4.10 -0.73 24.67
C GLU A 282 -3.93 -0.27 26.13
N GLN A 283 -2.71 -0.34 26.68
CA GLN A 283 -2.40 0.19 28.01
C GLN A 283 -2.53 1.72 28.07
N SER A 284 -2.03 2.44 27.07
CA SER A 284 -2.17 3.90 27.02
C SER A 284 -3.61 4.35 26.80
N GLU A 285 -4.39 3.63 25.99
CA GLU A 285 -5.83 3.85 25.83
C GLU A 285 -6.59 3.56 27.13
N ALA A 286 -6.27 2.48 27.85
CA ALA A 286 -6.89 2.17 29.14
C ALA A 286 -6.61 3.26 30.21
N VAL A 287 -5.41 3.84 30.23
CA VAL A 287 -5.07 4.97 31.09
C VAL A 287 -5.93 6.19 30.74
N LEU A 288 -6.08 6.51 29.45
CA LEU A 288 -6.91 7.63 29.00
C LEU A 288 -8.39 7.43 29.35
N VAL A 289 -8.92 6.21 29.22
CA VAL A 289 -10.30 5.90 29.62
C VAL A 289 -10.48 6.12 31.12
N LYS A 290 -9.57 5.59 31.95
CA LYS A 290 -9.64 5.77 33.41
C LYS A 290 -9.63 7.24 33.80
N GLN A 291 -8.70 8.02 33.23
CA GLN A 291 -8.64 9.47 33.46
C GLN A 291 -9.91 10.19 33.02
N ALA A 292 -10.50 9.81 31.88
CA ALA A 292 -11.78 10.36 31.47
C ALA A 292 -12.87 10.01 32.49
N MET A 293 -12.98 8.76 32.95
CA MET A 293 -14.00 8.36 33.91
C MET A 293 -13.89 9.12 35.24
N GLU A 294 -12.68 9.42 35.69
CA GLU A 294 -12.40 10.17 36.93
C GLU A 294 -12.52 11.70 36.75
N SER A 295 -12.61 12.20 35.51
CA SER A 295 -12.62 13.63 35.20
C SER A 295 -13.90 14.34 35.65
N LYS A 296 -13.74 15.52 36.25
CA LYS A 296 -14.85 16.44 36.57
C LYS A 296 -15.62 16.87 35.31
N TYR A 297 -14.97 16.90 34.14
CA TYR A 297 -15.63 17.25 32.87
C TYR A 297 -16.61 16.17 32.43
N THR A 298 -16.31 14.89 32.64
CA THR A 298 -17.25 13.80 32.36
C THR A 298 -18.53 13.97 33.18
N ARG A 299 -18.38 14.32 34.46
CA ARG A 299 -19.53 14.63 35.32
C ARG A 299 -20.33 15.81 34.78
N LEU A 300 -19.68 16.91 34.38
CA LEU A 300 -20.37 18.07 33.79
C LEU A 300 -21.08 17.74 32.48
N LEU A 301 -20.51 16.86 31.64
CA LEU A 301 -21.15 16.42 30.40
C LEU A 301 -22.42 15.61 30.68
N ILE A 302 -22.41 14.75 31.70
CA ILE A 302 -23.59 13.99 32.13
C ILE A 302 -24.66 14.93 32.69
N GLU A 303 -24.27 15.88 33.55
CA GLU A 303 -25.19 16.87 34.15
C GLU A 303 -25.85 17.76 33.09
N ASN A 304 -25.20 17.99 31.94
CA ASN A 304 -25.76 18.74 30.81
C ASN A 304 -26.38 17.86 29.72
N PHE A 305 -26.57 16.55 29.98
CA PHE A 305 -27.13 15.58 29.01
C PHE A 305 -26.35 15.49 27.67
N LEU A 306 -25.07 15.87 27.68
CA LEU A 306 -24.16 15.80 26.54
C LEU A 306 -23.45 14.44 26.45
N LEU A 307 -23.45 13.66 27.54
CA LEU A 307 -22.95 12.31 27.62
C LEU A 307 -23.90 11.45 28.46
N SER A 308 -24.33 10.30 27.94
CA SER A 308 -25.14 9.33 28.68
C SER A 308 -24.26 8.38 29.51
N PRO A 309 -24.71 7.92 30.69
CA PRO A 309 -24.01 6.87 31.44
C PRO A 309 -23.75 5.59 30.64
N LEU A 310 -24.61 5.26 29.66
CA LEU A 310 -24.39 4.11 28.77
C LEU A 310 -23.20 4.33 27.83
N GLU A 311 -23.00 5.57 27.36
CA GLU A 311 -21.91 5.94 26.45
C GLU A 311 -20.54 5.92 27.15
N MET A 312 -20.50 5.95 28.49
CA MET A 312 -19.26 5.78 29.25
C MET A 312 -18.62 4.39 29.10
N THR A 313 -19.40 3.39 28.65
CA THR A 313 -18.87 2.05 28.34
C THR A 313 -18.12 2.01 27.02
N ASP A 314 -18.25 3.03 26.17
CA ASP A 314 -17.48 3.16 24.92
C ASP A 314 -16.08 3.70 25.23
N THR A 315 -15.10 2.78 25.22
CA THR A 315 -13.70 3.10 25.53
C THR A 315 -13.08 4.06 24.52
N ALA A 316 -13.47 3.99 23.23
CA ALA A 316 -12.95 4.87 22.20
C ALA A 316 -13.49 6.30 22.39
N LEU A 317 -14.76 6.44 22.77
CA LEU A 317 -15.35 7.72 23.12
C LEU A 317 -14.64 8.34 24.33
N MET A 318 -14.49 7.59 25.43
CA MET A 318 -13.89 8.09 26.67
C MET A 318 -12.42 8.47 26.48
N ALA A 319 -11.62 7.64 25.80
CA ALA A 319 -10.25 8.00 25.44
C ALA A 319 -10.20 9.23 24.51
N GLY A 320 -11.16 9.32 23.58
CA GLY A 320 -11.30 10.46 22.68
C GLY A 320 -11.60 11.78 23.41
N LEU A 321 -12.46 11.75 24.41
CA LEU A 321 -12.79 12.90 25.28
C LEU A 321 -11.57 13.34 26.09
N GLN A 322 -10.89 12.40 26.77
CA GLN A 322 -9.68 12.70 27.56
C GLN A 322 -8.59 13.31 26.69
N LYS A 323 -8.37 12.75 25.49
CA LYS A 323 -7.25 13.16 24.63
C LYS A 323 -7.50 14.48 23.92
N ASN A 324 -8.73 14.73 23.46
CA ASN A 324 -8.98 15.79 22.47
C ASN A 324 -9.92 16.90 22.96
N VAL A 325 -10.62 16.72 24.07
CA VAL A 325 -11.63 17.68 24.54
C VAL A 325 -11.25 18.24 25.91
N TYR A 326 -10.90 17.39 26.88
CA TYR A 326 -10.64 17.83 28.24
C TYR A 326 -9.47 18.80 28.41
N PRO A 327 -8.36 18.68 27.66
CA PRO A 327 -7.30 19.70 27.69
C PRO A 327 -7.80 21.10 27.28
N LEU A 328 -8.78 21.19 26.38
CA LEU A 328 -9.37 22.46 25.95
C LEU A 328 -10.34 23.01 27.01
N TYR A 329 -10.95 22.14 27.81
CA TYR A 329 -11.72 22.56 28.98
C TYR A 329 -10.83 22.97 30.15
N ASP A 330 -9.66 22.37 30.31
CA ASP A 330 -8.65 22.87 31.25
C ASP A 330 -8.24 24.29 30.88
N GLU A 331 -7.98 24.55 29.60
CA GLU A 331 -7.68 25.91 29.10
C GLU A 331 -8.83 26.90 29.36
N LEU A 332 -10.08 26.51 29.10
CA LEU A 332 -11.24 27.38 29.39
C LEU A 332 -11.41 27.59 30.91
N LYS A 333 -11.15 26.56 31.71
CA LYS A 333 -11.22 26.64 33.17
C LYS A 333 -10.16 27.60 33.72
N GLU A 334 -8.96 27.62 33.14
CA GLU A 334 -7.93 28.61 33.50
C GLU A 334 -8.38 30.04 33.19
N LEU A 335 -9.09 30.27 32.09
CA LEU A 335 -9.55 31.60 31.66
C LEU A 335 -10.82 32.10 32.38
N ARG A 336 -11.73 31.18 32.74
CA ARG A 336 -13.09 31.51 33.19
C ARG A 336 -13.56 30.75 34.44
N GLY A 337 -12.68 29.97 35.06
CA GLY A 337 -13.03 29.07 36.14
C GLY A 337 -13.92 27.91 35.67
N LEU A 338 -14.25 27.01 36.60
CA LEU A 338 -15.10 25.86 36.29
C LEU A 338 -16.53 26.26 35.89
N ASN A 339 -17.01 27.40 36.42
CA ASN A 339 -18.30 27.96 36.04
C ASN A 339 -18.33 28.38 34.56
N GLY A 340 -17.24 28.90 34.01
CA GLY A 340 -17.15 29.21 32.59
C GLY A 340 -17.25 27.97 31.69
N VAL A 341 -16.69 26.85 32.13
CA VAL A 341 -16.86 25.55 31.44
C VAL A 341 -18.31 25.10 31.52
N LYS A 342 -18.95 25.22 32.69
CA LYS A 342 -20.37 24.86 32.88
C LYS A 342 -21.29 25.68 31.98
N ASP A 343 -21.10 27.00 31.93
CA ASP A 343 -21.90 27.91 31.09
C ASP A 343 -21.75 27.56 29.60
N HIS A 344 -20.52 27.29 29.16
CA HIS A 344 -20.26 26.83 27.80
C HIS A 344 -20.98 25.50 27.49
N LEU A 345 -20.88 24.52 28.39
CA LEU A 345 -21.54 23.22 28.20
C LEU A 345 -23.07 23.34 28.16
N SER A 346 -23.67 24.17 29.02
CA SER A 346 -25.11 24.43 28.98
C SER A 346 -25.52 25.10 27.66
N TYR A 347 -24.73 26.05 27.15
CA TYR A 347 -24.96 26.63 25.83
C TYR A 347 -24.89 25.58 24.72
N VAL A 348 -23.85 24.75 24.71
CA VAL A 348 -23.66 23.67 23.72
C VAL A 348 -24.83 22.68 23.76
N ALA A 349 -25.28 22.26 24.95
CA ALA A 349 -26.44 21.39 25.11
C ALA A 349 -27.71 22.01 24.51
N SER A 350 -27.94 23.31 24.73
CA SER A 350 -29.10 24.03 24.19
C SER A 350 -29.11 24.16 22.66
N LYS A 351 -27.93 24.04 22.02
CA LYS A 351 -27.74 24.14 20.57
C LYS A 351 -27.46 22.80 19.90
N GLN A 352 -27.60 21.69 20.64
CA GLN A 352 -27.26 20.37 20.12
C GLN A 352 -28.34 19.85 19.16
N GLU A 353 -27.96 19.64 17.90
CA GLU A 353 -28.85 19.10 16.86
C GLU A 353 -28.81 17.56 16.80
N ALA A 354 -29.87 16.91 16.30
CA ALA A 354 -30.01 15.45 16.35
C ALA A 354 -28.87 14.67 15.67
N TYR A 355 -28.25 15.20 14.60
CA TYR A 355 -27.13 14.55 13.91
C TYR A 355 -25.83 14.57 14.73
N SER A 356 -25.67 15.55 15.63
CA SER A 356 -24.44 15.75 16.42
C SER A 356 -24.28 14.73 17.54
N LYS A 357 -25.36 14.03 17.90
CA LYS A 357 -25.39 12.94 18.89
C LYS A 357 -24.63 11.69 18.45
N ARG A 358 -24.31 11.54 17.16
CA ARG A 358 -23.58 10.36 16.64
C ARG A 358 -22.07 10.38 16.92
N ASN A 359 -21.49 11.54 17.25
CA ASN A 359 -20.07 11.66 17.58
C ASN A 359 -19.83 12.82 18.56
N VAL A 360 -20.14 12.56 19.82
CA VAL A 360 -20.11 13.54 20.92
C VAL A 360 -18.73 14.18 21.09
N ALA A 361 -17.65 13.38 21.10
CA ALA A 361 -16.29 13.92 21.28
C ALA A 361 -15.90 14.92 20.16
N LYS A 362 -16.21 14.60 18.90
CA LYS A 362 -15.93 15.51 17.77
C LYS A 362 -16.76 16.79 17.84
N TYR A 363 -18.02 16.67 18.24
CA TYR A 363 -18.91 17.82 18.39
C TYR A 363 -18.44 18.77 19.49
N LEU A 364 -18.14 18.24 20.68
CA LEU A 364 -17.66 19.02 21.82
C LEU A 364 -16.32 19.70 21.52
N LYS A 365 -15.39 18.97 20.88
CA LYS A 365 -14.10 19.53 20.43
C LYS A 365 -14.31 20.76 19.55
N LYS A 366 -15.15 20.63 18.51
CA LYS A 366 -15.41 21.74 17.59
C LYS A 366 -16.05 22.94 18.31
N ALA A 367 -16.96 22.69 19.24
CA ALA A 367 -17.63 23.73 19.99
C ALA A 367 -16.65 24.53 20.86
N ILE A 368 -15.73 23.86 21.57
CA ILE A 368 -14.76 24.54 22.42
C ILE A 368 -13.65 25.23 21.62
N GLU A 369 -13.20 24.64 20.51
CA GLU A 369 -12.21 25.26 19.61
C GLU A 369 -12.72 26.58 18.99
N GLN A 370 -14.04 26.67 18.75
CA GLN A 370 -14.66 27.91 18.25
C GLN A 370 -14.88 28.95 19.36
N TYR A 371 -15.05 28.50 20.61
CA TYR A 371 -15.37 29.39 21.73
C TYR A 371 -14.12 30.01 22.37
N LEU A 372 -13.04 29.24 22.54
CA LEU A 372 -11.79 29.69 23.17
C LEU A 372 -11.21 30.99 22.58
N PRO A 373 -11.14 31.18 21.25
CA PRO A 373 -10.65 32.43 20.67
C PRO A 373 -11.48 33.65 21.07
N THR A 374 -12.81 33.52 21.10
CA THR A 374 -13.71 34.59 21.51
C THR A 374 -13.53 34.97 22.98
N VAL A 375 -13.33 33.98 23.85
CA VAL A 375 -13.05 34.20 25.27
C VAL A 375 -11.76 34.99 25.48
N LYS A 376 -10.69 34.61 24.76
CA LYS A 376 -9.38 35.29 24.82
C LYS A 376 -9.42 36.74 24.30
N LEU A 377 -10.20 37.00 23.24
CA LEU A 377 -10.39 38.35 22.70
C LEU A 377 -11.14 39.28 23.68
N GLN A 378 -12.15 38.76 24.38
CA GLN A 378 -12.89 39.54 25.38
C GLN A 378 -12.03 39.94 26.60
N ASP A 379 -11.02 39.14 26.95
CA ASP A 379 -10.07 39.48 28.03
C ASP A 379 -9.08 40.59 27.64
N LEU A 380 -8.78 40.72 26.34
CA LEU A 380 -7.94 41.81 25.82
C LEU A 380 -8.69 43.14 25.76
N GLU A 381 -10.01 43.13 25.56
CA GLU A 381 -10.84 44.34 25.44
C GLU A 381 -11.40 44.85 26.79
N GLN A 382 -11.46 44.02 27.85
CA GLN A 382 -12.00 44.40 29.17
C GLN A 382 -11.16 43.83 30.35
N PRO A 383 -9.92 44.31 30.57
CA PRO A 383 -8.99 43.74 31.55
C PRO A 383 -9.44 43.84 33.02
N GLU A 384 -10.32 44.80 33.37
CA GLU A 384 -10.82 44.96 34.74
C GLU A 384 -11.75 43.83 35.21
N ARG A 385 -12.40 43.08 34.29
CA ARG A 385 -13.27 41.94 34.65
C ARG A 385 -12.49 40.64 34.92
N ALA A 386 -11.26 40.53 34.42
CA ALA A 386 -10.41 39.37 34.62
C ALA A 386 -9.83 39.31 36.05
N SER A 387 -9.58 40.46 36.70
CA SER A 387 -8.95 40.52 38.03
C SER A 387 -9.89 40.16 39.20
N VAL A 388 -11.21 40.34 39.02
CA VAL A 388 -12.20 40.13 40.09
C VAL A 388 -12.61 38.66 40.26
N ARG A 389 -12.41 37.82 39.23
CA ARG A 389 -12.92 36.43 39.20
C ARG A 389 -11.98 35.38 39.81
N GLY A 390 -10.73 35.74 40.13
CA GLY A 390 -9.74 34.83 40.75
C GLY A 390 -9.80 34.71 42.29
N LYS A 391 -10.76 35.36 42.97
CA LYS A 391 -10.83 35.40 44.45
C LYS A 391 -12.15 34.87 45.02
N GLY A 392 -12.68 33.78 44.47
CA GLY A 392 -13.94 33.18 44.90
C GLY A 392 -13.88 31.66 45.08
N GLU A 393 -12.94 31.16 45.87
CA GLU A 393 -13.02 29.80 46.45
C GLU A 393 -12.72 29.92 47.95
N ILE A 394 -13.76 30.11 48.79
CA ILE A 394 -13.80 29.57 50.16
C ILE A 394 -15.28 29.35 50.57
N HIS A 395 -15.56 28.12 51.01
CA HIS A 395 -16.69 27.59 51.78
C HIS A 395 -17.84 26.83 51.08
N GLU A 396 -17.81 25.52 51.42
CA GLU A 396 -18.81 24.43 51.43
C GLU A 396 -19.17 23.70 50.13
#